data_AF-A0A960W7A5-F1
#
_entry.id   AF-A0A960W7A5-F1
#
_cell.length_a   1.000
_cell.length_b   1.000
_cell.length_c   1.000
_cell.angle_alpha   90.00
_cell.angle_beta   90.00
_cell.angle_gamma   90.00
#
_symmetry.space_group_name_H-M   'P 1'
#
loop_
_entity.id
_entity.type
_entity.pdbx_description
1 polymer ?
#
loop_
_entity_poly.entity_id
_entity_poly.type
_entity_poly.pdbx_seq_one_letter_code
_entity_poly.pdbx_strand_id
1 'polypeptide(L)' 'MKTEILVQKYESFRPEIQREILDFIEYLELKYKVSSKTRKKLRKPIEKEAFVGMWSKRKEMQEPIKYIKDLRKKHWKRY' A
#
# COMPACT_ATOMS: atom_id res chain seq x y z
N MET A 1 2.80 -17.46 -32.57
CA MET A 1 1.80 -16.94 -33.53
C MET A 1 1.48 -15.47 -33.31
N LYS A 2 0.74 -15.02 -32.27
CA LYS A 2 0.41 -13.58 -32.12
C LYS A 2 1.62 -12.66 -31.84
N THR A 3 2.61 -13.12 -31.08
CA THR A 3 3.82 -12.36 -30.74
C THR A 3 4.74 -12.12 -31.93
N GLU A 4 4.94 -13.12 -32.78
CA GLU A 4 5.80 -13.00 -33.98
C GLU A 4 5.23 -11.98 -34.98
N ILE A 5 3.90 -11.95 -35.15
CA ILE A 5 3.21 -10.99 -36.02
C ILE A 5 3.38 -9.55 -35.51
N LEU A 6 3.42 -9.36 -34.18
CA LEU A 6 3.62 -8.05 -33.58
C LEU A 6 5.07 -7.56 -33.74
N VAL A 7 6.05 -8.47 -33.67
CA VAL A 7 7.46 -8.13 -33.91
C VAL A 7 7.69 -7.71 -35.37
N GLN A 8 7.14 -8.45 -36.33
CA GLN A 8 7.22 -8.06 -37.74
C GLN A 8 6.52 -6.71 -38.02
N LYS A 9 5.37 -6.46 -37.39
CA LYS A 9 4.70 -5.15 -37.50
C LYS A 9 5.52 -4.01 -36.89
N TYR A 10 6.18 -4.26 -35.78
CA TYR A 10 7.09 -3.30 -35.15
C TYR A 10 8.28 -2.94 -36.04
N GLU A 11 8.90 -3.94 -36.67
CA GLU A 11 10.01 -3.75 -37.62
C GLU A 11 9.57 -3.04 -38.91
N SER A 12 8.31 -3.21 -39.32
CA SER A 12 7.76 -2.53 -40.50
C SER A 12 7.42 -1.04 -40.28
N PHE A 13 7.44 -0.57 -39.02
CA PHE A 13 7.15 0.83 -38.70
C PHE A 13 8.34 1.75 -38.95
N ARG A 14 8.02 3.03 -39.20
CA ARG A 14 9.01 4.10 -39.28
C ARG A 14 9.75 4.26 -37.94
N PRO A 15 11.01 4.71 -37.95
CA PRO A 15 11.82 4.85 -36.74
C PRO A 15 11.21 5.81 -35.70
N GLU A 16 10.39 6.76 -36.13
CA GLU A 16 9.65 7.66 -35.21
C GLU A 16 8.64 6.88 -34.35
N ILE A 17 7.87 6.00 -34.98
CA ILE A 17 6.83 5.19 -34.32
C ILE A 17 7.47 4.15 -33.39
N GLN A 18 8.64 3.62 -33.76
CA GLN A 18 9.39 2.70 -32.90
C GLN A 18 9.82 3.35 -31.59
N ARG A 19 10.21 4.64 -31.63
CA ARG A 19 10.55 5.41 -30.43
C ARG A 19 9.33 5.64 -29.55
N GLU A 20 8.21 6.03 -30.14
CA GLU A 20 6.95 6.25 -29.40
C GLU A 20 6.46 4.97 -28.69
N ILE A 21 6.64 3.80 -29.32
CA ILE A 21 6.32 2.50 -28.70
C ILE A 21 7.26 2.20 -27.52
N LEU A 22 8.56 2.48 -27.65
CA LEU A 22 9.53 2.29 -26.56
C LEU A 22 9.22 3.21 -25.38
N ASP A 23 8.92 4.48 -25.65
CA ASP A 23 8.52 5.45 -24.63
C ASP A 23 7.23 5.01 -23.92
N PHE A 24 6.28 4.44 -24.66
CA PHE A 24 5.05 3.91 -24.09
C PHE A 24 5.30 2.68 -23.21
N ILE A 25 6.20 1.78 -23.61
CA ILE A 25 6.60 0.63 -22.79
C ILE A 25 7.26 1.11 -21.49
N GLU A 26 8.17 2.08 -21.56
CA GLU A 26 8.83 2.66 -20.38
C GLU A 26 7.80 3.31 -19.44
N TYR A 27 6.83 4.06 -20.00
CA TYR A 27 5.72 4.62 -19.23
C TYR A 27 4.88 3.54 -18.52
N LEU A 28 4.55 2.43 -19.22
CA LEU A 28 3.81 1.32 -18.62
C LEU A 28 4.61 0.66 -17.51
N GLU A 29 5.91 0.41 -17.71
CA GLU A 29 6.77 -0.13 -16.67
C GLU A 29 6.79 0.77 -15.44
N LEU A 30 7.00 2.07 -15.60
CA LEU A 30 6.98 3.02 -14.48
C LEU A 30 5.64 2.99 -13.74
N LYS A 31 4.53 3.03 -14.48
CA LYS A 31 3.17 3.02 -13.92
C LYS A 31 2.87 1.76 -13.09
N TYR A 32 3.28 0.59 -13.57
CA TYR A 32 2.99 -0.69 -12.90
C TYR A 32 4.07 -1.14 -11.90
N LYS A 33 5.30 -0.65 -12.03
CA LYS A 33 6.40 -0.87 -11.05
C LYS A 33 6.19 -0.05 -9.78
N VAL A 34 5.59 1.14 -9.89
CA VAL A 34 5.15 1.94 -8.72
C VAL A 34 3.95 1.29 -8.02
N SER A 35 2.99 0.75 -8.77
CA SER A 35 1.80 0.11 -8.19
C SER A 35 2.09 -1.24 -7.51
N SER A 36 3.14 -1.95 -7.93
CA SER A 36 3.58 -3.18 -7.27
C SER A 36 4.39 -2.92 -5.99
N LYS A 37 5.18 -1.83 -5.92
CA LYS A 37 5.84 -1.41 -4.66
C LYS A 37 4.89 -0.84 -3.61
N THR A 38 3.71 -0.33 -4.03
CA THR A 38 2.62 0.07 -3.13
C THR A 38 1.55 -0.99 -2.92
N ARG A 39 1.80 -2.27 -3.30
CA ARG A 39 1.10 -3.39 -2.66
C ARG A 39 1.53 -3.41 -1.20
N LYS A 40 0.78 -2.63 -0.43
CA LYS A 40 0.51 -2.72 0.99
C LYS A 40 1.41 -3.76 1.63
N LYS A 41 2.45 -3.33 2.36
CA LYS A 41 2.81 -4.08 3.58
C LYS A 41 1.47 -4.39 4.21
N LEU A 42 1.06 -5.67 4.19
CA LEU A 42 -0.19 -6.13 4.76
C LEU A 42 -0.25 -5.49 6.14
N ARG A 43 -1.03 -4.42 6.29
CA ARG A 43 -1.21 -3.80 7.60
C ARG A 43 -1.79 -4.93 8.41
N LYS A 44 -1.06 -5.32 9.46
CA LYS A 44 -1.55 -6.40 10.32
C LYS A 44 -2.92 -5.93 10.81
N PRO A 45 -3.88 -6.85 11.03
CA PRO A 45 -5.11 -6.50 11.73
C PRO A 45 -4.73 -5.68 12.96
N ILE A 46 -5.41 -4.57 13.24
CA ILE A 46 -5.08 -3.65 14.36
C ILE A 46 -4.96 -4.43 15.68
N GLU A 47 -5.74 -5.51 15.84
CA GLU A 47 -5.68 -6.45 16.96
C GLU A 47 -4.33 -7.19 17.10
N LYS A 48 -3.60 -7.38 16.00
CA LYS A 48 -2.29 -8.04 15.92
C LYS A 48 -1.14 -7.04 15.80
N GLU A 49 -1.43 -5.74 15.82
CA GLU A 49 -0.40 -4.72 15.92
C GLU A 49 -0.02 -4.56 17.40
N ALA A 50 1.27 -4.74 17.71
CA ALA A 50 1.77 -4.40 19.02
C ALA A 50 1.54 -2.90 19.25
N PHE A 51 1.01 -2.51 20.41
CA PHE A 51 0.92 -1.10 20.78
C PHE A 51 2.34 -0.52 20.84
N VAL A 52 2.75 0.19 19.79
CA VAL A 52 4.12 0.69 19.64
C VAL A 52 4.32 1.94 20.50
N GLY A 53 5.45 2.01 21.21
CA GLY A 53 5.97 3.25 21.81
C GLY A 53 5.77 3.37 23.32
N MET A 54 5.22 4.50 23.77
CA MET A 54 5.21 4.96 25.17
C MET A 54 4.15 4.31 26.07
N TRP A 55 3.18 3.60 25.48
CA TRP A 55 2.02 3.08 26.20
C TRP A 55 2.17 1.60 26.57
N SER A 56 3.10 0.87 25.93
CA SER A 56 3.36 -0.55 26.22
C SER A 56 3.83 -0.80 27.66
N LYS A 57 4.53 0.16 28.29
CA LYS A 57 5.03 0.05 29.67
C LYS A 57 4.04 0.54 30.72
N ARG A 58 2.87 1.04 30.31
CA ARG A 58 1.85 1.55 31.24
C ARG A 58 1.07 0.40 31.83
N LYS A 59 0.86 0.43 33.16
CA LYS A 59 0.10 -0.60 33.88
C LYS A 59 -1.33 -0.70 33.34
N GLU A 60 -1.89 0.43 32.90
CA GLU A 60 -3.22 0.56 32.34
C GLU A 60 -3.41 -0.18 31.01
N MET A 61 -2.31 -0.53 30.31
CA MET A 61 -2.37 -1.31 29.07
C MET A 61 -2.36 -2.82 29.27
N GLN A 62 -2.30 -3.31 30.52
CA GLN A 62 -2.58 -4.73 30.81
C GLN A 62 -4.06 -5.06 30.59
N GLU A 63 -4.96 -4.12 30.88
CA GLU A 63 -6.41 -4.25 30.66
C GLU A 63 -6.99 -3.01 29.96
N PRO A 64 -6.73 -2.83 28.65
CA PRO A 64 -7.05 -1.59 27.94
C PRO A 64 -8.56 -1.28 27.92
N ILE A 65 -9.40 -2.33 27.88
CA ILE A 65 -10.86 -2.18 27.87
C ILE A 65 -11.37 -1.62 29.21
N LYS A 66 -10.82 -2.09 30.34
CA LYS A 66 -11.22 -1.62 31.67
C LYS A 66 -10.78 -0.18 31.91
N TYR A 67 -9.56 0.16 31.51
CA TYR A 67 -9.05 1.53 31.58
C TYR A 67 -9.94 2.52 30.83
N ILE A 68 -10.35 2.21 29.60
CA ILE A 68 -11.23 3.08 28.81
C ILE A 68 -12.62 3.24 29.47
N LYS A 69 -13.18 2.15 30.03
CA LYS A 69 -14.47 2.20 30.74
C LYS A 69 -14.40 3.11 31.97
N ASP A 70 -13.35 3.00 32.78
CA ASP A 70 -13.16 3.82 33.97
C ASP A 70 -12.87 5.28 33.63
N LEU A 71 -12.10 5.53 32.57
CA LEU A 71 -11.81 6.87 32.07
C LEU A 71 -13.09 7.57 31.59
N ARG A 72 -13.97 6.86 30.88
CA ARG A 72 -15.30 7.38 30.47
C ARG A 72 -16.19 7.67 31.67
N LYS A 73 -16.23 6.79 32.67
CA LYS A 73 -17.00 7.03 33.91
C LYS A 73 -16.49 8.25 34.68
N LYS A 74 -15.17 8.44 34.73
CA LYS A 74 -14.53 9.51 35.51
C LYS A 74 -14.59 10.88 34.85
N HIS A 75 -14.45 10.95 33.53
CA HIS A 75 -14.29 12.23 32.82
C HIS A 75 -15.47 12.61 31.92
N TRP A 76 -16.29 11.65 31.49
CA TRP A 76 -17.41 11.91 30.59
C TRP A 76 -18.79 11.76 31.24
N LYS A 77 -18.85 11.32 32.51
CA LYS A 77 -20.07 11.43 33.30
C LYS A 77 -20.18 12.84 33.89
N ARG A 78 -20.37 13.82 33.00
CA ARG A 78 -20.80 15.17 33.35
C ARG A 78 -22.33 15.11 33.40
N TYR A 79 -22.89 15.17 34.61
CA TYR A 79 -24.31 15.49 34.80
C TYR A 79 -24.56 16.94 34.39
#